data_AF-A0A5D3C519-F1
#
_entry.id   AF-A0A5D3C519-F1
#
_cell.length_a   1.000
_cell.length_b   1.000
_cell.length_c   1.000
_cell.angle_alpha   90.00
_cell.angle_beta   90.00
_cell.angle_gamma   90.00
#
_symmetry.space_group_name_H-M   'P 1'
#
loop_
_entity.id
_entity.type
_entity.pdbx_description
1 polymer ?
#
loop_
_entity_poly.entity_id
_entity_poly.type
_entity_poly.pdbx_seq_one_letter_code
_entity_poly.pdbx_strand_id
1 'polypeptide(L)'
;MFYAKVGDAAMVYTGDYNMTPDRHLGAAQIDRMQLDLLITESTYATTIRDSKYAREREFLKAVHNCLASGGKVLIPTFALGRAQELCVLLDDYWERMNLKFPIYVSAGPL
;
A
#
# COMPACT_ATOMS: atom_id res chain seq x y z
N MET A 1 4.81 6.79 -13.79
CA MET A 1 4.47 8.09 -14.41
C MET A 1 5.14 8.17 -15.76
N PHE A 2 4.45 8.72 -16.76
CA PHE A 2 4.95 8.88 -18.12
C PHE A 2 4.92 10.35 -18.52
N TYR A 3 6.05 10.84 -19.04
CA TYR A 3 6.18 12.15 -19.64
C TYR A 3 6.14 12.02 -21.17
N ALA A 4 5.41 12.90 -21.85
CA ALA A 4 5.40 12.97 -23.30
C ALA A 4 5.43 14.43 -23.76
N LYS A 5 6.17 14.71 -24.84
CA LYS A 5 6.28 16.03 -25.45
C LYS A 5 6.12 15.93 -26.97
N VAL A 6 5.29 16.79 -27.55
CA VAL A 6 5.10 16.91 -29.00
C VAL A 6 5.13 18.39 -29.37
N GLY A 7 6.15 18.78 -30.15
CA GLY A 7 6.42 20.21 -30.38
C GLY A 7 6.72 20.91 -29.06
N ASP A 8 6.04 22.02 -28.81
CA ASP A 8 6.15 22.77 -27.54
C ASP A 8 5.20 22.26 -26.44
N ALA A 9 4.24 21.40 -26.78
CA ALA A 9 3.27 20.88 -25.82
C ALA A 9 3.84 19.70 -25.02
N ALA A 10 3.75 19.78 -23.69
CA ALA A 10 4.22 18.76 -22.76
C ALA A 10 3.09 18.26 -21.84
N MET A 11 3.05 16.94 -21.62
CA MET A 11 2.10 16.31 -20.72
C MET A 11 2.75 15.30 -19.79
N VAL A 12 2.06 15.04 -18.67
CA VAL A 12 2.34 13.89 -17.80
C VAL A 12 1.06 13.08 -17.58
N TYR A 13 1.20 11.76 -17.69
CA TYR A 13 0.22 10.81 -17.19
C TYR A 13 0.78 10.12 -15.95
N THR A 14 0.13 10.28 -14.79
CA THR A 14 0.67 9.75 -13.54
C THR A 14 0.49 8.24 -13.42
N GLY A 15 -0.59 7.70 -13.97
CA GLY A 15 -1.14 6.42 -13.51
C GLY A 15 -1.56 6.52 -12.04
N ASP A 16 -1.54 5.40 -11.34
CA ASP A 16 -1.77 5.38 -9.89
C ASP A 16 -0.46 5.71 -9.16
N TYR A 17 -0.53 6.59 -8.17
CA TYR A 17 0.64 7.04 -7.43
C TYR A 17 0.33 7.34 -5.96
N ASN A 18 1.36 7.25 -5.14
CA ASN A 18 1.28 7.63 -3.73
C ASN A 18 2.49 8.49 -3.38
N MET A 19 2.25 9.65 -2.77
CA MET A 19 3.31 10.55 -2.29
C MET A 19 3.89 10.12 -0.94
N THR A 20 3.24 9.19 -0.24
CA THR A 20 3.75 8.62 1.01
C THR A 20 4.51 7.33 0.69
N PRO A 21 5.79 7.20 1.11
CA PRO A 21 6.55 5.98 0.89
C PRO A 21 5.97 4.80 1.69
N ASP A 22 6.05 3.62 1.11
CA ASP A 22 5.80 2.35 1.78
C ASP A 22 7.10 1.71 2.30
N ARG A 23 7.04 0.55 3.00
CA ARG A 23 8.26 -0.10 3.51
C ARG A 23 9.10 -0.67 2.36
N HIS A 24 8.46 -1.17 1.31
CA HIS A 24 9.06 -1.75 0.11
C HIS A 24 9.17 -0.79 -1.10
N LEU A 25 8.44 0.33 -1.11
CA LEU A 25 8.37 1.26 -2.26
C LEU A 25 8.58 2.71 -1.82
N GLY A 26 9.37 3.45 -2.60
CA GLY A 26 9.54 4.88 -2.42
C GLY A 26 8.28 5.68 -2.75
N ALA A 27 8.29 6.96 -2.36
CA ALA A 27 7.27 7.91 -2.78
C ALA A 27 7.37 8.17 -4.29
N ALA A 28 6.23 8.50 -4.89
CA ALA A 28 6.22 9.02 -6.25
C ALA A 28 7.08 10.29 -6.37
N GLN A 29 7.91 10.34 -7.41
CA GLN A 29 8.80 11.46 -7.69
C GLN A 29 8.64 11.90 -9.14
N ILE A 30 8.61 13.22 -9.33
CA ILE A 30 8.63 13.86 -10.65
C ILE A 30 9.48 15.12 -10.59
N ASP A 31 10.23 15.39 -11.65
CA ASP A 31 11.02 16.60 -11.75
C ASP A 31 10.11 17.84 -11.86
N ARG A 32 10.65 19.00 -11.49
CA ARG A 32 9.96 20.27 -11.72
C ARG A 32 9.99 20.58 -13.21
N MET A 33 8.83 20.50 -13.85
CA MET A 33 8.63 20.72 -15.28
C MET A 33 7.49 21.71 -15.52
N GLN A 34 7.56 22.49 -16.59
CA GLN A 34 6.37 23.14 -17.13
C GLN A 34 5.59 22.13 -17.97
N LEU A 35 4.29 22.03 -17.70
CA LEU A 35 3.37 21.09 -18.35
C LEU A 35 2.13 21.85 -18.80
N ASP A 36 1.66 21.53 -19.99
CA ASP A 36 0.40 22.05 -20.53
C ASP A 36 -0.79 21.18 -20.08
N LEU A 37 -0.54 19.89 -19.84
CA LEU A 37 -1.56 18.92 -19.44
C LEU A 37 -1.04 17.95 -18.37
N LEU A 38 -1.83 17.79 -17.30
CA LEU A 38 -1.66 16.73 -16.31
C LEU A 38 -2.87 15.81 -16.34
N ILE A 39 -2.64 14.53 -16.62
CA ILE A 39 -3.64 13.47 -16.49
C ILE A 39 -3.31 12.69 -15.22
N THR A 40 -4.17 12.82 -14.20
CA THR A 40 -3.96 12.21 -12.87
C THR A 40 -5.15 11.37 -12.43
N GLU A 41 -4.86 10.35 -11.62
CA GLU A 41 -5.91 9.60 -10.92
C GLU A 41 -6.59 10.44 -9.83
N SER A 42 -7.76 9.97 -9.37
CA SER A 42 -8.53 10.58 -8.29
C SER A 42 -9.10 9.54 -7.33
N THR A 43 -8.47 8.36 -7.21
CA THR A 43 -8.99 7.19 -6.47
C THR A 43 -9.47 7.52 -5.05
N TYR A 44 -8.75 8.38 -4.33
CA TYR A 44 -9.15 8.80 -2.99
C TYR A 44 -9.76 10.21 -2.91
N ALA A 45 -9.62 11.06 -3.94
CA ALA A 45 -10.14 12.43 -4.04
C ALA A 45 -10.24 13.19 -2.69
N THR A 46 -11.41 13.16 -2.04
CA THR A 46 -11.73 13.89 -0.79
C THR A 46 -11.53 13.07 0.49
N THR A 47 -11.10 11.82 0.36
CA THR A 47 -10.88 10.90 1.47
C THR A 47 -9.61 11.28 2.22
N ILE A 48 -9.78 11.77 3.44
CA ILE A 48 -8.67 11.99 4.37
C ILE A 48 -8.34 10.64 5.01
N ARG A 49 -7.12 10.16 4.82
CA ARG A 49 -6.67 8.90 5.42
C ARG A 49 -5.87 9.17 6.68
N ASP A 50 -6.11 8.37 7.71
CA ASP A 50 -5.28 8.36 8.91
C ASP A 50 -3.82 8.05 8.58
N SER A 51 -2.91 8.45 9.47
CA SER A 51 -1.49 8.14 9.33
C SER A 51 -1.24 6.64 9.11
N LYS A 52 -0.18 6.30 8.34
CA LYS A 52 0.21 4.90 8.09
C LYS A 52 0.31 4.11 9.41
N TYR A 53 0.98 4.68 10.40
CA TYR A 53 1.12 4.09 11.74
C TYR A 53 -0.20 3.81 12.44
N ALA A 54 -1.16 4.73 12.39
CA ALA A 54 -2.47 4.51 13.00
C ALA A 54 -3.20 3.35 12.33
N ARG A 55 -3.20 3.30 10.99
CA ARG A 55 -3.86 2.22 10.23
C ARG A 55 -3.22 0.86 10.48
N GLU A 56 -1.88 0.80 10.48
CA GLU A 56 -1.14 -0.44 10.78
C GLU A 56 -1.45 -0.94 12.20
N ARG A 57 -1.47 -0.03 13.18
CA ARG A 57 -1.80 -0.38 14.57
C ARG A 57 -3.22 -0.91 14.71
N GLU A 58 -4.21 -0.24 14.13
CA GLU A 58 -5.60 -0.70 14.21
C GLU A 58 -5.80 -2.04 13.49
N PHE A 59 -5.14 -2.23 12.34
CA PHE A 59 -5.13 -3.52 11.64
C PHE A 59 -4.56 -4.64 12.53
N LEU A 60 -3.35 -4.46 13.07
CA LEU A 60 -2.69 -5.46 13.91
C LEU A 60 -3.49 -5.76 15.19
N LYS A 61 -4.10 -4.73 15.79
CA LYS A 61 -4.98 -4.88 16.95
C LYS A 61 -6.21 -5.72 16.62
N ALA A 62 -6.85 -5.48 15.48
CA ALA A 62 -7.99 -6.27 15.05
C ALA A 62 -7.62 -7.74 14.82
N VAL A 63 -6.49 -8.00 14.15
CA VAL A 63 -5.95 -9.35 13.92
C VAL A 63 -5.66 -10.06 15.24
N HIS A 64 -4.91 -9.42 16.15
CA HIS A 64 -4.55 -9.99 17.44
C HIS A 64 -5.81 -10.33 18.26
N ASN A 65 -6.75 -9.41 18.39
CA ASN A 65 -7.96 -9.61 19.17
C ASN A 65 -8.81 -10.79 18.65
N CYS A 66 -8.89 -10.94 17.33
CA CYS A 66 -9.58 -12.07 16.71
C CYS A 66 -8.92 -13.40 17.07
N LEU A 67 -7.59 -13.50 16.93
CA LEU A 67 -6.81 -14.70 17.25
C LEU A 67 -6.87 -15.05 18.75
N ALA A 68 -6.74 -14.05 19.62
CA ALA A 68 -6.82 -14.22 21.07
C ALA A 68 -8.20 -14.75 21.53
N SER A 69 -9.25 -14.46 20.75
CA SER A 69 -10.60 -14.98 20.99
C SER A 69 -10.84 -16.37 20.40
N GLY A 70 -9.80 -17.04 19.87
CA GLY A 70 -9.90 -18.34 19.20
C GLY A 70 -10.44 -18.28 17.77
N GLY A 71 -10.57 -17.08 17.20
CA GLY A 71 -11.03 -16.87 15.83
C GLY A 71 -9.97 -17.14 14.76
N LYS A 72 -10.39 -17.06 13.49
CA LYS A 72 -9.52 -17.14 12.32
C LYS A 72 -9.61 -15.83 11.55
N VAL A 73 -8.48 -15.39 10.99
CA VAL A 73 -8.40 -14.17 10.18
C VAL A 73 -8.16 -14.55 8.72
N LEU A 74 -8.98 -14.02 7.82
CA LEU A 74 -8.81 -14.12 6.38
C LEU A 74 -8.55 -12.71 5.83
N ILE A 75 -7.44 -12.53 5.10
CA ILE A 75 -7.05 -11.25 4.51
C ILE A 75 -7.05 -11.41 2.99
N PRO A 76 -8.13 -11.01 2.29
CA PRO A 76 -8.14 -11.03 0.84
C PRO A 76 -7.27 -9.89 0.30
N THR A 77 -6.29 -10.23 -0.51
CA THR A 77 -5.40 -9.27 -1.19
C THR A 77 -5.01 -9.83 -2.55
N PHE A 78 -4.68 -8.95 -3.50
CA PHE A 78 -3.98 -9.36 -4.71
C PHE A 78 -2.62 -9.97 -4.36
N ALA A 79 -2.20 -10.96 -5.14
CA ALA A 79 -1.01 -11.77 -4.87
C ALA A 79 0.31 -10.97 -4.90
N LEU A 80 0.34 -9.84 -5.60
CA LEU A 80 1.51 -8.98 -5.78
C LEU A 80 1.24 -7.55 -5.26
N GLY A 81 2.27 -6.90 -4.74
CA GLY A 81 2.19 -5.55 -4.18
C GLY A 81 1.80 -5.56 -2.71
N ARG A 82 0.55 -5.21 -2.39
CA ARG A 82 0.11 -4.98 -0.99
C ARG A 82 0.24 -6.22 -0.10
N ALA A 83 0.17 -7.43 -0.66
CA ALA A 83 0.40 -8.66 0.09
C ALA A 83 1.80 -8.71 0.74
N GLN A 84 2.82 -8.19 0.06
CA GLN A 84 4.20 -8.20 0.55
C GLN A 84 4.38 -7.27 1.76
N GLU A 85 3.80 -6.06 1.72
CA GLU A 85 3.76 -5.15 2.88
C GLU A 85 3.08 -5.78 4.09
N LEU A 86 1.95 -6.47 3.86
CA LEU A 86 1.21 -7.14 4.93
C LEU A 86 2.01 -8.28 5.55
N CYS A 87 2.73 -9.06 4.73
CA CYS A 87 3.60 -10.14 5.23
C CYS A 87 4.68 -9.57 6.14
N VAL A 88 5.41 -8.52 5.71
CA VAL A 88 6.45 -7.87 6.52
C VAL A 88 5.86 -7.27 7.80
N LEU A 89 4.70 -6.62 7.72
CA LEU A 89 4.04 -6.02 8.88
C LEU A 89 3.65 -7.06 9.93
N LEU A 90 3.10 -8.21 9.49
CA LEU A 90 2.69 -9.29 10.37
C LEU A 90 3.88 -10.02 10.97
N ASP A 91 4.92 -10.28 10.18
CA ASP A 91 6.15 -10.95 10.64
C ASP A 91 6.83 -10.17 11.77
N ASP A 92 7.07 -8.87 11.54
CA ASP A 92 7.61 -7.94 12.56
C ASP A 92 6.78 -7.97 13.86
N TYR A 93 5.44 -7.99 13.73
CA TYR A 93 4.55 -7.97 14.88
C TYR A 93 4.54 -9.32 15.63
N TRP A 94 4.61 -10.42 14.89
CA TRP A 94 4.66 -11.78 15.45
C TRP A 94 5.91 -11.98 16.28
N GLU A 95 7.07 -11.53 15.79
CA GLU A 95 8.33 -11.59 16.54
C GLU A 95 8.25 -10.75 17.82
N ARG A 96 7.84 -9.48 17.72
CA ARG A 96 7.76 -8.54 18.86
C ARG A 96 6.82 -9.02 19.97
N MET A 97 5.71 -9.65 19.59
CA MET A 97 4.69 -10.13 20.53
C MET A 97 4.86 -11.62 20.88
N ASN A 98 5.89 -12.28 20.33
CA ASN A 98 6.17 -13.71 20.47
C ASN A 98 4.93 -14.59 20.20
N LEU A 99 4.17 -14.25 19.16
CA LEU A 99 2.96 -14.99 18.78
C LEU A 99 3.31 -16.33 18.13
N LYS A 100 2.48 -17.35 18.38
CA LYS A 100 2.66 -18.72 17.84
C LYS A 100 1.57 -19.16 16.89
N PHE A 101 0.62 -18.26 16.57
CA PHE A 101 -0.42 -18.54 15.60
C PHE A 101 0.21 -18.71 14.21
N PRO A 102 -0.12 -19.77 13.45
CA PRO A 102 0.45 -19.95 12.12
C PRO A 102 -0.11 -18.91 11.15
N ILE A 103 0.75 -18.38 10.28
CA ILE A 103 0.37 -17.54 9.14
C ILE A 103 0.52 -18.37 7.87
N TYR A 104 -0.52 -18.40 7.04
CA TYR A 104 -0.51 -19.06 5.75
C TYR A 104 -0.70 -18.03 4.64
N VAL A 105 0.15 -18.09 3.62
CA VAL A 105 0.04 -17.28 2.41
C VAL A 105 -0.27 -18.21 1.26
N SER A 106 -1.38 -17.95 0.57
CA SER A 106 -1.78 -18.68 -0.63
C SER A 106 -1.94 -17.69 -1.78
N ALA A 107 -1.32 -17.99 -2.91
CA ALA A 107 -1.52 -17.28 -4.16
C ALA A 107 -2.09 -18.28 -5.18
N GLY A 108 -3.15 -17.90 -5.89
CA GLY A 108 -3.62 -18.66 -7.05
C GLY A 108 -2.59 -18.66 -8.18
N PRO A 109 -2.74 -19.51 -9.21
CA PRO A 109 -1.92 -19.41 -10.41
C PRO A 109 -2.04 -17.98 -10.96
N LEU A 110 -0.88 -17.37 -11.23
CA LEU A 110 -0.76 -16.05 -11.87
C LEU A 110 -1.38 -16.05 -13.27
#